data_AF-A0AAU2B3Y8-F1
#
_entry.id   AF-A0AAU2B3Y8-F1
#
_cell.length_a   1.000
_cell.length_b   1.000
_cell.length_c   1.000
_cell.angle_alpha   90.00
_cell.angle_beta   90.00
_cell.angle_gamma   90.00
#
_symmetry.space_group_name_H-M   'P 1'
#
loop_
_entity.id
_entity.type
_entity.pdbx_description
1 polymer ?
#
loop_
_entity_poly.entity_id
_entity_poly.type
_entity_poly.pdbx_seq_one_letter_code
_entity_poly.pdbx_strand_id
1 'polypeptide(L)'
;MTDFDTAGTALLLHRLAEASSGLVSLDPGISDAQMDAWPVPVPEEIRVLLRSVGGVRFTVTRSAVNGHTSHEHIDFAHPYNEGRYHGSDMSWYVDHAGGAGSHWFVHTDHGDGHVYVDVDGDTGAWGPLFRFWDATDTARVAPSLPAWLHQVADCAFRALAEAGAETAAGAEARAGATAGAEAGGGIETGPDGVATPAATRAFGNRLAEHWLALDDRPPTVGTVTVPEARAAADPVLREAAAGLPGDALLADLRAVTGPARVDFGLPVTCRYARRAGGTVLAATPWDGE
;
A
#
# COMPACT_ATOMS: atom_id res chain seq x y z
N MET A 1 -0.59 20.07 6.08
CA MET A 1 -0.90 18.66 5.78
C MET A 1 -2.36 18.61 5.39
N THR A 2 -2.69 18.05 4.23
CA THR A 2 -4.08 17.75 3.88
C THR A 2 -4.57 16.71 4.87
N ASP A 3 -5.67 17.01 5.56
CA ASP A 3 -6.33 16.06 6.44
C ASP A 3 -7.13 15.10 5.57
N PHE A 4 -6.78 13.81 5.60
CA PHE A 4 -7.44 12.78 4.81
C PHE A 4 -8.50 12.11 5.67
N ASP A 5 -9.75 12.54 5.54
CA ASP A 5 -10.89 11.91 6.20
C ASP A 5 -11.26 10.58 5.53
N THR A 6 -11.56 9.58 6.35
CA THR A 6 -11.83 8.20 5.95
C THR A 6 -13.13 8.06 5.16
N ALA A 7 -14.16 8.86 5.48
CA ALA A 7 -15.40 8.89 4.69
C ALA A 7 -15.16 9.49 3.30
N GLY A 8 -14.36 10.57 3.22
CA GLY A 8 -13.91 11.15 1.96
C GLY A 8 -13.12 10.16 1.08
N THR A 9 -12.24 9.36 1.69
CA THR A 9 -11.50 8.30 0.99
C THR A 9 -12.44 7.21 0.48
N ALA A 10 -13.40 6.74 1.27
CA ALA A 10 -14.38 5.75 0.82
C ALA A 10 -15.17 6.24 -0.41
N LEU A 11 -15.63 7.51 -0.39
CA LEU A 11 -16.32 8.12 -1.53
C LEU A 11 -15.41 8.24 -2.76
N LEU A 12 -14.13 8.55 -2.59
CA LEU A 12 -13.16 8.59 -3.68
C LEU A 12 -13.05 7.22 -4.37
N LEU A 13 -12.95 6.14 -3.59
CA LEU A 13 -12.85 4.78 -4.12
C LEU A 13 -14.11 4.35 -4.87
N HIS A 14 -15.30 4.67 -4.35
CA HIS A 14 -16.57 4.41 -5.06
C HIS A 14 -16.63 5.15 -6.41
N ARG A 15 -16.27 6.44 -6.43
CA ARG A 15 -16.20 7.21 -7.69
C ARG A 15 -15.20 6.62 -8.68
N LEU A 16 -14.06 6.12 -8.20
CA LEU A 16 -13.08 5.46 -9.05
C LEU A 16 -13.66 4.20 -9.68
N ALA A 17 -14.31 3.34 -8.89
CA ALA A 17 -14.93 2.12 -9.38
C ALA A 17 -16.02 2.42 -10.44
N GLU A 18 -16.90 3.40 -10.17
CA GLU A 18 -17.93 3.85 -11.10
C GLU A 18 -17.36 4.37 -12.43
N ALA A 19 -16.25 5.12 -12.39
CA ALA A 19 -15.62 5.68 -13.57
C ALA A 19 -14.82 4.65 -14.40
N SER A 20 -14.55 3.47 -13.84
CA SER A 20 -13.56 2.54 -14.40
C SER A 20 -14.09 1.56 -15.46
N SER A 21 -15.40 1.53 -15.69
CA SER A 21 -16.05 0.53 -16.57
C SER A 21 -15.65 -0.92 -16.23
N GLY A 22 -15.57 -1.24 -14.93
CA GLY A 22 -15.24 -2.57 -14.41
C GLY A 22 -13.74 -2.88 -14.32
N LEU A 23 -12.85 -1.93 -14.66
CA LEU A 23 -11.41 -2.09 -14.47
C LEU A 23 -11.01 -1.98 -13.00
N VAL A 24 -11.82 -1.30 -12.18
CA VAL A 24 -11.67 -1.21 -10.74
C VAL A 24 -12.95 -1.72 -10.08
N SER A 25 -12.81 -2.63 -9.12
CA SER A 25 -13.93 -3.11 -8.31
C SER A 25 -13.58 -3.03 -6.82
N LEU A 26 -14.63 -2.93 -6.00
CA LEU A 26 -14.51 -2.82 -4.55
C LEU A 26 -15.08 -4.07 -3.89
N ASP A 27 -14.39 -4.52 -2.86
CA ASP A 27 -14.86 -5.63 -2.05
C ASP A 27 -15.94 -5.15 -1.08
N PRO A 28 -16.89 -6.02 -0.69
CA PRO A 28 -17.86 -5.70 0.34
C PRO A 28 -17.17 -5.18 1.59
N GLY A 29 -17.79 -4.21 2.25
CA GLY A 29 -17.31 -3.68 3.51
C GLY A 29 -17.16 -4.76 4.60
N ILE A 30 -16.23 -4.51 5.51
CA ILE A 30 -15.92 -5.38 6.65
C ILE A 30 -16.91 -5.09 7.78
N SER A 31 -17.54 -6.14 8.31
CA SER A 31 -18.49 -6.02 9.42
C SER A 31 -17.80 -5.66 10.73
N ASP A 32 -18.54 -4.99 11.64
CA ASP A 32 -18.02 -4.71 12.99
C ASP A 32 -17.61 -5.97 13.73
N ALA A 33 -18.40 -7.05 13.63
CA ALA A 33 -18.08 -8.32 14.26
C ALA A 33 -16.75 -8.93 13.76
N GLN A 34 -16.42 -8.72 12.48
CA GLN A 34 -15.13 -9.15 11.93
C GLN A 34 -13.99 -8.28 12.45
N MET A 35 -14.15 -6.95 12.47
CA MET A 35 -13.13 -6.03 13.02
C MET A 35 -12.94 -6.21 14.53
N ASP A 36 -13.99 -6.55 15.27
CA ASP A 36 -13.95 -6.83 16.71
C ASP A 36 -13.19 -8.12 17.04
N ALA A 37 -13.03 -9.02 16.06
CA ALA A 37 -12.25 -10.25 16.20
C ALA A 37 -10.74 -10.04 15.94
N TRP A 38 -10.33 -8.84 15.53
CA TRP A 38 -8.91 -8.55 15.27
C TRP A 38 -8.13 -8.43 16.58
N PRO A 39 -6.80 -8.69 16.57
CA PRO A 39 -6.00 -8.72 17.80
C PRO A 39 -5.97 -7.39 18.57
N VAL A 40 -6.23 -6.28 17.88
CA VAL A 40 -6.21 -4.91 18.41
C VAL A 40 -7.45 -4.17 17.91
N PRO A 41 -8.03 -3.28 18.73
CA PRO A 41 -9.23 -2.55 18.36
C PRO A 41 -8.95 -1.62 17.17
N VAL A 42 -9.79 -1.69 16.14
CA VAL A 42 -9.74 -0.75 15.01
C VAL A 42 -10.30 0.61 15.44
N PRO A 43 -9.57 1.73 15.22
CA PRO A 43 -10.08 3.07 15.49
C PRO A 43 -11.37 3.37 14.72
N GLU A 44 -12.33 4.05 15.35
CA GLU A 44 -13.66 4.27 14.74
C GLU A 44 -13.58 5.02 13.41
N GLU A 45 -12.67 5.98 13.28
CA GLU A 45 -12.41 6.67 12.02
C GLU A 45 -12.02 5.68 10.92
N ILE A 46 -11.19 4.68 11.21
CA ILE A 46 -10.81 3.65 10.24
C ILE A 46 -11.98 2.70 9.96
N ARG A 47 -12.77 2.35 10.98
CA ARG A 47 -13.98 1.51 10.80
C ARG A 47 -14.95 2.11 9.79
N VAL A 48 -15.09 3.44 9.73
CA VAL A 48 -15.91 4.11 8.71
C VAL A 48 -15.48 3.74 7.29
N LEU A 49 -14.17 3.77 7.01
CA LEU A 49 -13.63 3.34 5.71
C LEU A 49 -13.89 1.86 5.46
N LEU A 50 -13.55 1.00 6.43
CA LEU A 50 -13.60 -0.45 6.27
C LEU A 50 -15.03 -0.99 6.14
N ARG A 51 -16.02 -0.37 6.81
CA ARG A 51 -17.45 -0.70 6.62
C ARG A 51 -17.95 -0.39 5.21
N SER A 52 -17.32 0.55 4.52
CA SER A 52 -17.71 0.94 3.16
C SER A 52 -16.99 0.11 2.09
N VAL A 53 -15.72 -0.23 2.32
CA VAL A 53 -14.85 -0.88 1.33
C VAL A 53 -13.96 -1.89 2.05
N GLY A 54 -14.06 -3.17 1.70
CA GLY A 54 -13.18 -4.22 2.26
C GLY A 54 -11.85 -4.39 1.53
N GLY A 55 -11.73 -3.79 0.34
CA GLY A 55 -10.57 -3.90 -0.53
C GLY A 55 -10.83 -3.30 -1.90
N VAL A 56 -9.77 -3.15 -2.69
CA VAL A 56 -9.79 -2.59 -4.05
C VAL A 56 -9.09 -3.56 -4.99
N ARG A 57 -9.75 -3.94 -6.08
CA ARG A 57 -9.19 -4.81 -7.12
C ARG A 57 -9.02 -4.04 -8.42
N PHE A 58 -7.83 -4.12 -8.99
CA PHE A 58 -7.50 -3.56 -10.30
C PHE A 58 -7.36 -4.70 -11.31
N THR A 59 -8.18 -4.69 -12.34
CA THR A 59 -8.09 -5.64 -13.45
C THR A 59 -6.97 -5.22 -14.39
N VAL A 60 -5.89 -6.02 -14.43
CA VAL A 60 -4.68 -5.72 -15.22
C VAL A 60 -4.31 -6.93 -16.10
N THR A 61 -3.55 -6.69 -17.17
CA THR A 61 -3.03 -7.78 -18.01
C THR A 61 -1.63 -8.17 -17.54
N ARG A 62 -1.46 -9.38 -16.99
CA ARG A 62 -0.16 -9.83 -16.47
C ARG A 62 0.81 -10.23 -17.57
N SER A 63 0.31 -10.76 -18.68
CA SER A 63 1.14 -11.25 -19.77
C SER A 63 0.57 -10.90 -21.12
N ALA A 64 1.38 -10.17 -21.89
CA ALA A 64 1.05 -9.79 -23.24
C ALA A 64 0.95 -10.98 -24.21
N VAL A 65 1.64 -12.09 -23.88
CA VAL A 65 1.86 -13.25 -24.76
C VAL A 65 0.65 -14.20 -24.77
N ASN A 66 0.01 -14.40 -23.63
CA ASN A 66 -1.12 -15.33 -23.49
C ASN A 66 -2.42 -14.62 -23.06
N GLY A 67 -2.39 -13.30 -22.83
CA GLY A 67 -3.60 -12.50 -22.57
C GLY A 67 -4.26 -12.79 -21.22
N HIS A 68 -3.57 -13.45 -20.29
CA HIS A 68 -4.13 -13.71 -18.96
C HIS A 68 -4.30 -12.39 -18.20
N THR A 69 -5.54 -12.15 -17.80
CA THR A 69 -5.89 -11.07 -16.89
C THR A 69 -5.59 -11.52 -15.46
N SER A 70 -5.03 -10.63 -14.66
CA SER A 70 -4.85 -10.80 -13.22
C SER A 70 -5.49 -9.62 -12.49
N HIS A 71 -5.61 -9.75 -11.18
CA HIS A 71 -6.04 -8.67 -10.32
C HIS A 71 -4.91 -8.27 -9.39
N GLU A 72 -4.57 -6.99 -9.39
CA GLU A 72 -3.86 -6.40 -8.25
C GLU A 72 -4.90 -6.17 -7.15
N HIS A 73 -4.64 -6.61 -5.92
CA HIS A 73 -5.63 -6.57 -4.85
C HIS A 73 -5.05 -5.92 -3.60
N ILE A 74 -5.62 -4.76 -3.25
CA ILE A 74 -5.48 -4.17 -1.93
C ILE A 74 -6.58 -4.80 -1.06
N ASP A 75 -6.21 -5.61 -0.08
CA ASP A 75 -7.11 -6.38 0.76
C ASP A 75 -7.00 -5.92 2.21
N PHE A 76 -8.05 -5.29 2.76
CA PHE A 76 -8.02 -4.85 4.15
C PHE A 76 -8.31 -5.97 5.15
N ALA A 77 -8.61 -7.18 4.68
CA ALA A 77 -8.69 -8.40 5.49
C ALA A 77 -7.61 -9.40 5.04
N HIS A 78 -6.43 -8.89 4.65
CA HIS A 78 -5.38 -9.71 4.06
C HIS A 78 -5.04 -10.93 4.93
N PRO A 79 -5.00 -12.15 4.36
CA PRO A 79 -4.82 -13.40 5.11
C PRO A 79 -3.48 -13.48 5.87
N TYR A 80 -2.47 -12.70 5.48
CA TYR A 80 -1.20 -12.62 6.22
C TYR A 80 -1.39 -12.20 7.68
N ASN A 81 -2.43 -11.41 7.96
CA ASN A 81 -2.74 -10.96 9.33
C ASN A 81 -3.14 -12.14 10.25
N GLU A 82 -3.52 -13.29 9.69
CA GLU A 82 -3.80 -14.52 10.42
C GLU A 82 -2.55 -15.42 10.57
N GLY A 83 -1.39 -14.97 10.08
CA GLY A 83 -0.15 -15.74 10.06
C GLY A 83 -0.18 -16.92 9.09
N ARG A 84 -1.15 -16.99 8.17
CA ARG A 84 -1.30 -18.10 7.22
C ARG A 84 -1.73 -17.62 5.84
N TYR A 85 -1.14 -18.19 4.80
CA TYR A 85 -1.56 -17.92 3.42
C TYR A 85 -1.45 -19.17 2.55
N HIS A 86 -2.54 -19.57 1.90
CA HIS A 86 -2.63 -20.80 1.10
C HIS A 86 -2.06 -22.07 1.77
N GLY A 87 -2.23 -22.17 3.10
CA GLY A 87 -1.72 -23.29 3.90
C GLY A 87 -0.25 -23.17 4.32
N SER A 88 0.45 -22.13 3.88
CA SER A 88 1.81 -21.82 4.30
C SER A 88 1.83 -20.93 5.54
N ASP A 89 2.86 -21.10 6.37
CA ASP A 89 3.12 -20.29 7.56
C ASP A 89 3.73 -18.93 7.17
N MET A 90 3.10 -17.84 7.61
CA MET A 90 3.53 -16.47 7.36
C MET A 90 4.14 -15.80 8.60
N SER A 91 4.43 -16.57 9.65
CA SER A 91 5.02 -16.08 10.92
C SER A 91 6.24 -15.19 10.70
N TRP A 92 7.09 -15.51 9.73
CA TRP A 92 8.25 -14.69 9.40
C TRP A 92 7.88 -13.25 9.04
N TYR A 93 6.87 -13.05 8.18
CA TYR A 93 6.41 -11.72 7.76
C TYR A 93 5.78 -10.94 8.91
N VAL A 94 4.99 -11.63 9.73
CA VAL A 94 4.33 -11.06 10.91
C VAL A 94 5.39 -10.58 11.92
N ASP A 95 6.39 -11.41 12.21
CA ASP A 95 7.50 -11.07 13.10
C ASP A 95 8.38 -9.96 12.53
N HIS A 96 8.64 -9.99 11.23
CA HIS A 96 9.42 -8.97 10.52
C HIS A 96 8.76 -7.59 10.63
N ALA A 97 7.43 -7.53 10.51
CA ALA A 97 6.61 -6.33 10.71
C ALA A 97 6.40 -5.93 12.19
N GLY A 98 7.08 -6.60 13.13
CA GLY A 98 7.09 -6.27 14.55
C GLY A 98 6.24 -7.15 15.46
N GLY A 99 5.66 -8.22 14.91
CA GLY A 99 4.87 -9.20 15.63
C GLY A 99 3.36 -8.93 15.59
N ALA A 100 2.58 -9.88 16.11
CA ALA A 100 1.13 -9.77 16.12
C ALA A 100 0.65 -8.52 16.89
N GLY A 101 -0.26 -7.76 16.28
CA GLY A 101 -0.83 -6.54 16.86
C GLY A 101 -0.03 -5.26 16.64
N SER A 102 1.18 -5.33 16.05
CA SER A 102 1.98 -4.14 15.71
C SER A 102 1.78 -3.64 14.27
N HIS A 103 1.03 -4.38 13.46
CA HIS A 103 0.86 -4.12 12.04
C HIS A 103 -0.49 -4.62 11.54
N TRP A 104 -0.83 -4.18 10.33
CA TRP A 104 -1.94 -4.72 9.55
C TRP A 104 -1.59 -4.73 8.06
N PHE A 105 -1.33 -5.91 7.47
CA PHE A 105 -1.07 -6.05 6.04
C PHE A 105 -2.31 -5.66 5.23
N VAL A 106 -2.09 -4.86 4.18
CA VAL A 106 -3.16 -4.37 3.29
C VAL A 106 -2.90 -4.68 1.82
N HIS A 107 -1.67 -5.02 1.44
CA HIS A 107 -1.32 -5.30 0.06
C HIS A 107 -0.03 -6.11 -0.04
N THR A 108 -0.03 -7.10 -0.91
CA THR A 108 1.17 -7.83 -1.34
C THR A 108 1.28 -7.67 -2.84
N ASP A 109 2.35 -7.04 -3.31
CA ASP A 109 2.57 -6.85 -4.73
C ASP A 109 3.18 -8.10 -5.39
N HIS A 110 3.17 -8.11 -6.72
CA HIS A 110 3.68 -9.22 -7.52
C HIS A 110 5.22 -9.36 -7.51
N GLY A 111 5.94 -8.40 -6.94
CA GLY A 111 7.39 -8.38 -6.76
C GLY A 111 7.81 -8.65 -5.32
N ASP A 112 7.00 -9.37 -4.55
CA ASP A 112 7.22 -9.77 -3.15
C ASP A 112 7.30 -8.58 -2.17
N GLY A 113 6.81 -7.40 -2.55
CA GLY A 113 6.68 -6.28 -1.62
C GLY A 113 5.42 -6.41 -0.76
N HIS A 114 5.57 -6.15 0.53
CA HIS A 114 4.51 -6.24 1.53
C HIS A 114 4.21 -4.87 2.12
N VAL A 115 3.01 -4.35 1.88
CA VAL A 115 2.54 -3.08 2.44
C VAL A 115 1.68 -3.35 3.65
N TYR A 116 2.00 -2.70 4.76
CA TYR A 116 1.26 -2.80 6.01
C TYR A 116 1.06 -1.42 6.65
N VAL A 117 -0.04 -1.29 7.38
CA VAL A 117 -0.30 -0.19 8.28
C VAL A 117 0.42 -0.47 9.59
N ASP A 118 1.10 0.53 10.11
CA ASP A 118 1.66 0.52 11.45
C ASP A 118 0.56 0.55 12.50
N VAL A 119 0.60 -0.32 13.51
CA VAL A 119 -0.44 -0.36 14.55
C VAL A 119 0.21 -0.28 15.93
N ASP A 120 -0.31 0.63 16.76
CA ASP A 120 0.06 0.70 18.17
C ASP A 120 -0.63 -0.46 18.92
N GLY A 121 0.16 -1.42 19.41
CA GLY A 121 -0.37 -2.64 20.03
C GLY A 121 -1.11 -2.41 21.36
N ASP A 122 -0.87 -1.30 22.04
CA ASP A 122 -1.50 -0.99 23.32
C ASP A 122 -2.85 -0.29 23.13
N THR A 123 -2.94 0.59 22.12
CA THR A 123 -4.10 1.46 21.89
C THR A 123 -4.95 1.06 20.69
N GLY A 124 -4.38 0.28 19.77
CA GLY A 124 -4.96 -0.01 18.45
C GLY A 124 -4.88 1.14 17.45
N ALA A 125 -4.19 2.25 17.77
CA ALA A 125 -4.10 3.39 16.87
C ALA A 125 -3.37 3.03 15.56
N TRP A 126 -3.93 3.42 14.42
CA TRP A 126 -3.33 3.19 13.10
C TRP A 126 -2.44 4.35 12.70
N GLY A 127 -1.20 4.01 12.34
CA GLY A 127 -0.14 4.94 12.00
C GLY A 127 0.17 5.00 10.49
N PRO A 128 1.43 5.34 10.14
CA PRO A 128 1.88 5.40 8.75
C PRO A 128 1.93 4.02 8.08
N LEU A 129 2.05 4.01 6.75
CA LEU A 129 2.23 2.77 6.00
C LEU A 129 3.68 2.54 5.66
N PHE A 130 4.06 1.27 5.73
CA PHE A 130 5.39 0.78 5.40
C PHE A 130 5.32 -0.29 4.34
N ARG A 131 6.41 -0.39 3.59
CA ARG A 131 6.66 -1.48 2.66
C ARG A 131 8.03 -2.07 2.94
N PHE A 132 8.15 -3.38 2.83
CA PHE A 132 9.43 -4.06 2.70
C PHE A 132 9.33 -5.06 1.55
N TRP A 133 10.46 -5.37 0.92
CA TRP A 133 10.57 -6.36 -0.17
C TRP A 133 11.45 -7.54 0.24
N ASP A 134 12.39 -7.28 1.13
CA ASP A 134 13.34 -8.24 1.66
C ASP A 134 13.62 -7.96 3.14
N ALA A 135 14.69 -8.57 3.63
CA ALA A 135 14.98 -8.69 5.04
C ALA A 135 15.58 -7.42 5.70
N THR A 136 16.02 -6.44 4.92
CA THR A 136 16.86 -5.32 5.41
C THR A 136 16.35 -3.94 5.04
N ASP A 137 15.50 -3.85 4.02
CA ASP A 137 15.09 -2.60 3.42
C ASP A 137 13.61 -2.32 3.72
N THR A 138 13.32 -1.12 4.22
CA THR A 138 11.93 -0.69 4.37
C THR A 138 11.74 0.75 3.91
N ALA A 139 10.56 1.03 3.39
CA ALA A 139 10.15 2.38 3.02
C ALA A 139 8.88 2.75 3.78
N ARG A 140 8.84 3.96 4.31
CA ARG A 140 7.56 4.62 4.60
C ARG A 140 6.96 5.01 3.26
N VAL A 141 5.74 4.55 2.96
CA VAL A 141 5.07 4.86 1.69
C VAL A 141 4.02 5.97 1.85
N ALA A 142 3.43 6.11 3.04
CA ALA A 142 2.44 7.15 3.30
C ALA A 142 2.33 7.47 4.80
N PRO A 143 1.81 8.67 5.15
CA PRO A 143 1.58 9.04 6.54
C PRO A 143 0.38 8.34 7.20
N SER A 144 -0.55 7.79 6.42
CA SER A 144 -1.74 7.06 6.89
C SER A 144 -2.37 6.24 5.77
N LEU A 145 -3.27 5.29 6.09
CA LEU A 145 -3.97 4.49 5.09
C LEU A 145 -4.80 5.35 4.12
N PRO A 146 -5.63 6.31 4.58
CA PRO A 146 -6.31 7.25 3.69
C PRO A 146 -5.37 7.97 2.72
N ALA A 147 -4.23 8.48 3.20
CA ALA A 147 -3.28 9.19 2.36
C ALA A 147 -2.71 8.29 1.24
N TRP A 148 -2.40 7.03 1.55
CA TRP A 148 -1.94 6.07 0.56
C TRP A 148 -3.02 5.72 -0.47
N LEU A 149 -4.25 5.46 -0.02
CA LEU A 149 -5.37 5.14 -0.90
C LEU A 149 -5.71 6.29 -1.85
N HIS A 150 -5.57 7.53 -1.39
CA HIS A 150 -5.68 8.71 -2.26
C HIS A 150 -4.60 8.71 -3.36
N GLN A 151 -3.34 8.42 -3.03
CA GLN A 151 -2.27 8.33 -4.02
C GLN A 151 -2.55 7.22 -5.05
N VAL A 152 -2.96 6.04 -4.59
CA VAL A 152 -3.32 4.91 -5.47
C VAL A 152 -4.50 5.28 -6.37
N ALA A 153 -5.54 5.92 -5.81
CA ALA A 153 -6.70 6.36 -6.59
C ALA A 153 -6.31 7.41 -7.63
N ASP A 154 -5.44 8.37 -7.29
CA ASP A 154 -4.92 9.35 -8.24
C ASP A 154 -4.15 8.68 -9.38
N CYS A 155 -3.31 7.68 -9.09
CA CYS A 155 -2.63 6.87 -10.11
C CYS A 155 -3.64 6.16 -11.03
N ALA A 156 -4.70 5.57 -10.45
CA ALA A 156 -5.73 4.87 -11.21
C ALA A 156 -6.57 5.82 -12.09
N PHE A 157 -6.96 7.01 -11.59
CA PHE A 157 -7.66 8.00 -12.39
C PHE A 157 -6.82 8.49 -13.57
N ARG A 158 -5.53 8.74 -13.37
CA ARG A 158 -4.60 9.09 -14.46
C ARG A 158 -4.48 7.97 -15.48
N ALA A 159 -4.31 6.74 -15.01
CA ALA A 159 -4.24 5.56 -15.87
C ALA A 159 -5.51 5.38 -16.72
N LEU A 160 -6.70 5.59 -16.14
CA LEU A 160 -7.98 5.55 -16.87
C LEU A 160 -8.04 6.62 -17.96
N ALA A 161 -7.65 7.86 -17.63
CA ALA A 161 -7.68 8.98 -18.59
C ALA A 161 -6.72 8.74 -19.78
N GLU A 162 -5.50 8.27 -19.49
CA GLU A 162 -4.49 7.99 -20.51
C GLU A 162 -4.88 6.78 -21.38
N ALA A 163 -5.40 5.71 -20.78
CA ALA A 163 -5.89 4.54 -21.52
C ALA A 163 -7.08 4.87 -22.43
N GLY A 164 -7.99 5.75 -21.98
CA GLY A 164 -9.08 6.26 -22.81
C GLY A 164 -8.57 7.03 -24.03
N ALA A 165 -7.57 7.89 -23.84
CA ALA A 165 -6.95 8.64 -24.93
C ALA A 165 -6.22 7.72 -25.94
N GLU A 166 -5.50 6.70 -25.47
CA GLU A 166 -4.78 5.75 -26.34
C GLU A 166 -5.74 4.88 -27.17
N THR A 167 -6.82 4.40 -26.55
CA THR A 167 -7.82 3.58 -27.25
C THR A 167 -8.58 4.39 -28.30
N ALA A 168 -8.96 5.64 -27.98
CA ALA A 168 -9.57 6.56 -28.94
C ALA A 168 -8.66 6.85 -30.13
N ALA A 169 -7.37 7.18 -29.89
CA ALA A 169 -6.41 7.43 -30.97
C ALA A 169 -6.18 6.18 -31.85
N GLY A 170 -6.14 4.99 -31.24
CA GLY A 170 -6.04 3.72 -31.95
C GLY A 170 -7.28 3.42 -32.80
N ALA A 171 -8.48 3.76 -32.31
CA ALA A 171 -9.73 3.62 -33.04
C ALA A 171 -9.81 4.62 -34.20
N GLU A 172 -9.41 5.88 -33.99
CA GLU A 172 -9.32 6.90 -35.04
C GLU A 172 -8.34 6.51 -36.15
N ALA A 173 -7.17 5.95 -35.80
CA ALA A 173 -6.22 5.45 -36.81
C ALA A 173 -6.82 4.31 -37.66
N ARG A 174 -7.67 3.46 -37.07
CA ARG A 174 -8.41 2.40 -37.80
C ARG A 174 -9.58 2.99 -38.61
N ALA A 175 -10.30 3.96 -38.07
CA ALA A 175 -11.44 4.64 -38.70
C ALA A 175 -11.03 5.70 -39.73
N GLY A 176 -9.79 6.19 -39.71
CA GLY A 176 -9.19 6.93 -40.83
C GLY A 176 -9.13 6.09 -42.11
N ALA A 177 -9.32 4.76 -42.02
CA ALA A 177 -9.58 3.87 -43.15
C ALA A 177 -11.09 3.70 -43.48
N THR A 178 -12.01 4.10 -42.59
CA THR A 178 -13.49 4.05 -42.74
C THR A 178 -14.18 5.13 -41.88
N ALA A 179 -14.54 6.26 -42.49
CA ALA A 179 -14.84 7.54 -41.82
C ALA A 179 -15.89 7.55 -40.69
N GLY A 180 -15.58 8.32 -39.63
CA GLY A 180 -16.51 9.16 -38.86
C GLY A 180 -17.08 8.60 -37.55
N ALA A 181 -16.37 8.74 -36.42
CA ALA A 181 -16.92 8.56 -35.08
C ALA A 181 -16.49 9.72 -34.15
N GLU A 182 -17.40 10.20 -33.31
CA GLU A 182 -17.15 11.28 -32.35
C GLU A 182 -16.34 10.78 -31.14
N ALA A 183 -15.34 11.57 -30.72
CA ALA A 183 -14.41 11.25 -29.64
C ALA A 183 -15.02 11.56 -28.25
N GLY A 184 -15.61 10.55 -27.61
CA GLY A 184 -15.83 10.57 -26.16
C GLY A 184 -14.61 9.96 -25.44
N GLY A 185 -13.95 10.72 -24.57
CA GLY A 185 -12.72 10.31 -23.86
C GLY A 185 -12.90 9.25 -22.76
N GLY A 186 -13.82 8.31 -22.96
CA GLY A 186 -14.06 7.18 -22.05
C GLY A 186 -13.24 5.94 -22.44
N ILE A 187 -13.16 4.98 -21.51
CA ILE A 187 -12.61 3.65 -21.77
C ILE A 187 -13.49 2.94 -22.82
N GLU A 188 -12.85 2.39 -23.85
CA GLU A 188 -13.53 1.55 -24.85
C GLU A 188 -14.15 0.32 -24.17
N THR A 189 -15.47 0.16 -24.31
CA THR A 189 -16.24 -0.95 -23.74
C THR A 189 -16.81 -1.86 -24.82
N GLY A 190 -16.93 -3.15 -24.50
CA GLY A 190 -17.62 -4.13 -25.31
C GLY A 190 -19.15 -4.00 -25.24
N PRO A 191 -19.89 -4.87 -25.96
CA PRO A 191 -21.35 -4.87 -25.98
C PRO A 191 -22.02 -5.05 -24.60
N ASP A 192 -21.29 -5.61 -23.64
CA ASP A 192 -21.68 -5.86 -22.25
C ASP A 192 -21.32 -4.72 -21.29
N GLY A 193 -20.73 -3.63 -21.79
CA GLY A 193 -20.27 -2.50 -20.97
C GLY A 193 -18.96 -2.76 -20.23
N VAL A 194 -18.28 -3.89 -20.48
CA VAL A 194 -16.99 -4.23 -19.88
C VAL A 194 -15.85 -3.67 -20.72
N ALA A 195 -14.77 -3.19 -20.09
CA ALA A 195 -13.58 -2.74 -20.80
C ALA A 195 -13.02 -3.82 -21.74
N THR A 196 -12.64 -3.41 -22.96
CA THR A 196 -12.05 -4.35 -23.94
C THR A 196 -10.66 -4.82 -23.49
N PRO A 197 -10.16 -5.97 -23.99
CA PRO A 197 -8.80 -6.43 -23.66
C PRO A 197 -7.69 -5.41 -23.99
N ALA A 198 -7.91 -4.58 -25.02
CA ALA A 198 -6.97 -3.49 -25.37
C ALA A 198 -6.98 -2.40 -24.31
N ALA A 199 -8.17 -1.97 -23.86
CA ALA A 199 -8.30 -0.99 -22.79
C ALA A 199 -7.76 -1.50 -21.45
N THR A 200 -8.04 -2.76 -21.08
CA THR A 200 -7.51 -3.39 -19.87
C THR A 200 -5.99 -3.41 -19.86
N ARG A 201 -5.36 -3.67 -21.01
CA ARG A 201 -3.90 -3.66 -21.15
C ARG A 201 -3.33 -2.24 -21.03
N ALA A 202 -3.93 -1.27 -21.73
CA ALA A 202 -3.50 0.12 -21.67
C ALA A 202 -3.59 0.66 -20.23
N PHE A 203 -4.73 0.43 -19.56
CA PHE A 203 -4.94 0.79 -18.16
C PHE A 203 -3.89 0.14 -17.25
N GLY A 204 -3.70 -1.18 -17.36
CA GLY A 204 -2.75 -1.90 -16.50
C GLY A 204 -1.31 -1.40 -16.64
N ASN A 205 -0.87 -1.10 -17.87
CA ASN A 205 0.46 -0.55 -18.11
C ASN A 205 0.62 0.84 -17.47
N ARG A 206 -0.36 1.74 -17.66
CA ARG A 206 -0.32 3.08 -17.07
C ARG A 206 -0.43 3.06 -15.56
N LEU A 207 -1.28 2.19 -15.01
CA LEU A 207 -1.39 2.00 -13.57
C LEU A 207 -0.04 1.56 -12.98
N ALA A 208 0.63 0.58 -13.59
CA ALA A 208 1.94 0.13 -13.14
C ALA A 208 2.99 1.24 -13.21
N GLU A 209 3.03 2.02 -14.30
CA GLU A 209 3.92 3.17 -14.45
C GLU A 209 3.70 4.22 -13.34
N HIS A 210 2.45 4.65 -13.12
CA HIS A 210 2.12 5.66 -12.12
C HIS A 210 2.31 5.16 -10.68
N TRP A 211 2.02 3.88 -10.42
CA TRP A 211 2.22 3.29 -9.10
C TRP A 211 3.71 3.16 -8.79
N LEU A 212 4.53 2.64 -9.71
CA LEU A 212 5.98 2.58 -9.53
C LEU A 212 6.61 3.96 -9.32
N ALA A 213 6.04 5.00 -9.93
CA ALA A 213 6.49 6.38 -9.73
C ALA A 213 6.27 6.91 -8.30
N LEU A 214 5.37 6.31 -7.51
CA LEU A 214 5.24 6.62 -6.07
C LEU A 214 6.49 6.23 -5.28
N ASP A 215 7.24 5.25 -5.78
CA ASP A 215 8.47 4.74 -5.18
C ASP A 215 9.74 5.32 -5.82
N ASP A 216 9.64 6.24 -6.80
CA ASP A 216 10.82 6.75 -7.50
C ASP A 216 11.64 7.67 -6.59
N ARG A 217 12.74 7.11 -6.05
CA ARG A 217 13.79 7.79 -5.28
C ARG A 217 13.28 8.63 -4.11
N PRO A 218 12.54 8.04 -3.15
CA PRO A 218 12.23 8.72 -1.91
C PRO A 218 13.54 9.11 -1.20
N PRO A 219 13.56 10.21 -0.43
CA PRO A 219 14.72 10.58 0.36
C PRO A 219 15.10 9.44 1.31
N THR A 220 16.41 9.17 1.43
CA THR A 220 16.93 8.21 2.39
C THR A 220 17.05 8.85 3.77
N VAL A 221 16.52 8.18 4.78
CA VAL A 221 16.65 8.54 6.19
C VAL A 221 17.85 7.80 6.76
N GLY A 222 18.79 8.53 7.35
CA GLY A 222 19.94 7.94 8.03
C GLY A 222 19.54 7.26 9.33
N THR A 223 20.34 6.28 9.73
CA THR A 223 20.15 5.55 10.98
C THR A 223 21.18 5.95 12.03
N VAL A 224 20.81 5.78 13.31
CA VAL A 224 21.70 5.91 14.45
C VAL A 224 21.73 4.58 15.21
N THR A 225 22.87 4.27 15.82
CA THR A 225 22.98 3.08 16.67
C THR A 225 22.27 3.30 18.00
N VAL A 226 21.82 2.21 18.64
CA VAL A 226 21.22 2.30 19.99
C VAL A 226 22.15 2.96 21.03
N PRO A 227 23.47 2.66 21.10
CA PRO A 227 24.38 3.36 22.00
C PRO A 227 24.44 4.88 21.76
N GLU A 228 24.50 5.31 20.50
CA GLU A 228 24.48 6.74 20.14
C GLU A 228 23.15 7.39 20.53
N ALA A 229 22.02 6.74 20.21
CA ALA A 229 20.70 7.23 20.56
C ALA A 229 20.50 7.39 22.08
N ARG A 230 21.03 6.47 22.89
CA ARG A 230 21.02 6.55 24.36
C ARG A 230 21.86 7.69 24.92
N ALA A 231 22.94 8.04 24.23
CA ALA A 231 23.83 9.15 24.59
C ALA A 231 23.34 10.51 24.00
N ALA A 232 22.39 10.50 23.08
CA ALA A 232 21.90 11.69 22.41
C ALA A 232 21.19 12.65 23.37
N ALA A 233 21.27 13.95 23.09
CA ALA A 233 20.52 14.96 23.84
C ALA A 233 19.00 14.85 23.63
N ASP A 234 18.58 14.27 22.50
CA ASP A 234 17.17 14.12 22.15
C ASP A 234 16.48 13.09 23.06
N PRO A 235 15.50 13.51 23.89
CA PRO A 235 14.81 12.60 24.79
C PRO A 235 14.01 11.52 24.07
N VAL A 236 13.47 11.81 22.88
CA VAL A 236 12.65 10.86 22.11
C VAL A 236 13.50 9.71 21.61
N LEU A 237 14.70 9.99 21.10
CA LEU A 237 15.63 8.94 20.66
C LEU A 237 16.16 8.12 21.84
N ARG A 238 16.44 8.75 22.98
CA ARG A 238 16.85 8.03 24.20
C ARG A 238 15.78 7.07 24.68
N GLU A 239 14.53 7.53 24.71
CA GLU A 239 13.38 6.72 25.11
C GLU A 239 13.12 5.59 24.10
N ALA A 240 13.15 5.88 22.80
CA ALA A 240 13.02 4.88 21.74
C ALA A 240 14.10 3.79 21.82
N ALA A 241 15.32 4.17 22.20
CA ALA A 241 16.44 3.26 22.40
C ALA A 241 16.39 2.47 23.72
N ALA A 242 15.47 2.80 24.64
CA ALA A 242 15.34 2.11 25.91
C ALA A 242 14.86 0.67 25.68
N GLY A 243 15.54 -0.30 26.31
CA GLY A 243 15.18 -1.72 26.21
C GLY A 243 15.56 -2.42 24.90
N LEU A 244 16.00 -1.70 23.86
CA LEU A 244 16.52 -2.32 22.64
C LEU A 244 17.91 -2.96 22.85
N PRO A 245 18.27 -4.01 22.09
CA PRO A 245 19.62 -4.55 22.14
C PRO A 245 20.64 -3.54 21.56
N GLY A 246 21.91 -3.72 21.90
CA GLY A 246 22.96 -2.72 21.58
C GLY A 246 23.35 -2.66 20.11
N ASP A 247 23.03 -3.69 19.35
CA ASP A 247 23.26 -3.83 17.90
C ASP A 247 22.03 -3.45 17.06
N ALA A 248 20.92 -3.07 17.69
CA ALA A 248 19.79 -2.48 16.99
C ALA A 248 20.11 -1.06 16.48
N LEU A 249 19.37 -0.68 15.46
CA LEU A 249 19.46 0.61 14.79
C LEU A 249 18.12 1.34 14.86
N LEU A 250 18.17 2.66 14.82
CA LEU A 250 17.00 3.54 14.88
C LEU A 250 17.02 4.52 13.71
N ALA A 251 15.86 4.76 13.12
CA ALA A 251 15.63 5.78 12.12
C ALA A 251 14.60 6.79 12.64
N ASP A 252 14.97 8.08 12.64
CA ASP A 252 14.10 9.17 13.06
C ASP A 252 13.24 9.66 11.89
N LEU A 253 11.93 9.43 11.98
CA LEU A 253 10.97 9.77 10.94
C LEU A 253 10.18 11.04 11.27
N ARG A 254 10.45 11.73 12.39
CA ARG A 254 9.68 12.92 12.82
C ARG A 254 9.71 14.06 11.79
N ALA A 255 10.82 14.22 11.07
CA ALA A 255 10.96 15.23 10.03
C ALA A 255 10.41 14.78 8.66
N VAL A 256 9.99 13.53 8.53
CA VAL A 256 9.55 12.95 7.27
C VAL A 256 8.05 13.20 7.07
N THR A 257 7.70 13.92 6.01
CA THR A 257 6.30 14.26 5.70
C THR A 257 5.68 13.43 4.57
N GLY A 258 6.51 12.74 3.79
CA GLY A 258 6.09 11.90 2.66
C GLY A 258 6.74 10.52 2.65
N PRO A 259 6.83 9.89 1.47
CA PRO A 259 7.59 8.66 1.30
C PRO A 259 9.06 8.85 1.68
N ALA A 260 9.65 7.83 2.30
CA ALA A 260 11.06 7.82 2.69
C ALA A 260 11.60 6.40 2.74
N ARG A 261 12.80 6.20 2.23
CA ARG A 261 13.52 4.92 2.36
C ARG A 261 14.34 4.94 3.65
N VAL A 262 14.29 3.84 4.38
CA VAL A 262 15.16 3.58 5.53
C VAL A 262 16.05 2.41 5.16
N ASP A 263 17.35 2.68 5.08
CA ASP A 263 18.36 1.66 4.86
C ASP A 263 19.09 1.42 6.18
N PHE A 264 18.84 0.27 6.78
CA PHE A 264 19.48 -0.11 8.03
C PHE A 264 20.87 -0.72 7.82
N GLY A 265 21.25 -1.10 6.60
CA GLY A 265 22.56 -1.69 6.31
C GLY A 265 22.89 -2.93 7.15
N LEU A 266 21.87 -3.66 7.63
CA LEU A 266 22.07 -4.84 8.45
C LEU A 266 22.52 -6.02 7.58
N PRO A 267 23.45 -6.87 8.05
CA PRO A 267 23.95 -8.01 7.28
C PRO A 267 22.99 -9.21 7.28
N VAL A 268 21.94 -9.14 8.09
CA VAL A 268 20.95 -10.20 8.34
C VAL A 268 19.56 -9.61 8.35
N THR A 269 18.55 -10.48 8.31
CA THR A 269 17.16 -10.10 8.55
C THR A 269 17.01 -9.32 9.85
N CYS A 270 16.02 -8.45 9.92
CA CYS A 270 15.70 -7.74 11.13
C CYS A 270 14.25 -7.94 11.56
N ARG A 271 13.91 -7.50 12.76
CA ARG A 271 12.53 -7.24 13.18
C ARG A 271 12.37 -5.74 13.34
N TYR A 272 11.33 -5.20 12.73
CA TYR A 272 10.99 -3.80 12.89
C TYR A 272 10.21 -3.60 14.20
N ALA A 273 10.47 -2.51 14.89
CA ALA A 273 9.67 -2.12 16.03
C ALA A 273 9.46 -0.61 16.03
N ARG A 274 8.25 -0.18 16.35
CA ARG A 274 7.97 1.26 16.50
C ARG A 274 8.26 1.76 17.87
N ARG A 275 8.63 3.03 17.90
CA ARG A 275 8.81 3.82 19.10
C ARG A 275 8.25 5.22 18.86
N ALA A 276 7.85 5.88 19.95
CA ALA A 276 7.35 7.26 19.91
C ALA A 276 6.19 7.47 18.90
N GLY A 277 5.14 6.64 18.98
CA GLY A 277 3.95 6.78 18.14
C GLY A 277 4.23 6.66 16.64
N GLY A 278 5.09 5.71 16.25
CA GLY A 278 5.44 5.45 14.85
C GLY A 278 6.44 6.44 14.23
N THR A 279 6.88 7.45 14.98
CA THR A 279 7.82 8.48 14.49
C THR A 279 9.29 8.08 14.59
N VAL A 280 9.59 6.97 15.28
CA VAL A 280 10.91 6.34 15.27
C VAL A 280 10.73 4.87 14.91
N LEU A 281 11.51 4.40 13.94
CA LEU A 281 11.55 3.01 13.52
C LEU A 281 12.84 2.37 14.02
N ALA A 282 12.73 1.30 14.79
CA ALA A 282 13.84 0.47 15.20
C ALA A 282 13.93 -0.76 14.30
N ALA A 283 15.15 -1.21 14.01
CA ALA A 283 15.44 -2.50 13.41
C ALA A 283 16.38 -3.27 14.34
N THR A 284 15.96 -4.46 14.76
CA THR A 284 16.79 -5.36 15.58
C THR A 284 17.22 -6.55 14.71
N PRO A 285 18.52 -6.85 14.61
CA PRO A 285 19.00 -8.05 13.92
C PRO A 285 18.26 -9.31 14.41
N TRP A 286 17.91 -10.19 13.49
CA TRP A 286 17.17 -11.41 13.76
C TRP A 286 17.69 -12.55 12.90
N ASP A 287 18.20 -13.59 13.56
CA ASP A 287 18.84 -14.73 12.90
C ASP A 287 17.82 -15.76 12.35
N GLY A 288 16.51 -15.50 12.49
CA GLY A 288 15.47 -16.29 11.82
C GLY A 288 15.22 -17.70 12.39
N GLU A 289 15.73 -18.03 13.58
CA GLU A 289 15.38 -19.27 14.30
C GLU A 289 13.98 -19.25 14.92
#